data_AF-A0A933H5S2-F1
#
_entry.id   AF-A0A933H5S2-F1
#
_cell.length_a   1.000
_cell.length_b   1.000
_cell.length_c   1.000
_cell.angle_alpha   90.00
_cell.angle_beta   90.00
_cell.angle_gamma   90.00
#
_symmetry.space_group_name_H-M   'P 1'
#
loop_
_entity.id
_entity.type
_entity.pdbx_description
1 polymer ?
#
loop_
_entity_poly.entity_id
_entity_poly.type
_entity_poly.pdbx_seq_one_letter_code
_entity_poly.pdbx_strand_id
1 'polypeptide(L)' 'MQHRISLAGIFPPIPTPFKENGDVDYDHLGSNLEKWNSEPLSGYVLGGSNGEYAYLTEDELPHRR' A
#
# COMPACT_ATOMS: atom_id res chain seq x y z
N MET A 1 1.04 -25.27 -16.31
CA MET A 1 0.69 -24.04 -17.04
C MET A 1 1.17 -22.87 -16.22
N GLN A 2 1.95 -21.96 -16.79
CA GLN A 2 2.51 -20.82 -16.07
C GLN A 2 1.50 -19.65 -16.16
N HIS A 3 0.84 -19.33 -15.05
CA HIS A 3 0.01 -18.13 -14.98
C HIS A 3 0.91 -16.91 -15.09
N ARG A 4 0.80 -16.16 -16.20
CA ARG A 4 1.43 -14.85 -16.30
C ARG A 4 0.58 -13.86 -15.52
N ILE A 5 1.19 -13.22 -14.52
CA ILE A 5 0.60 -12.05 -13.88
C ILE A 5 0.63 -10.91 -14.90
N SER A 6 -0.52 -10.27 -15.12
CA SER A 6 -0.60 -9.04 -15.91
C SER A 6 -0.49 -7.84 -14.98
N LEU A 7 0.43 -6.93 -15.27
CA LEU A 7 0.60 -5.66 -14.55
C LEU A 7 0.05 -4.46 -15.35
N ALA A 8 -0.78 -4.72 -16.35
CA ALA A 8 -1.46 -3.67 -17.09
C ALA A 8 -2.57 -3.04 -16.23
N GLY A 9 -2.67 -1.71 -16.24
CA GLY A 9 -3.71 -0.97 -15.51
C GLY A 9 -3.16 0.21 -14.70
N ILE A 10 -3.98 0.74 -13.79
CA ILE A 10 -3.64 1.89 -12.94
C ILE A 10 -3.33 1.39 -11.53
N PHE A 11 -2.11 1.68 -11.06
CA PHE A 11 -1.62 1.30 -9.74
C PHE A 11 -1.05 2.54 -9.05
N PRO A 12 -1.89 3.36 -8.41
CA PRO A 12 -1.40 4.57 -7.77
C PRO A 12 -0.49 4.20 -6.59
N PRO A 13 0.59 4.96 -6.37
CA PRO A 13 1.32 4.87 -5.12
C PRO A 13 0.45 5.45 -3.99
N ILE A 14 0.34 4.73 -2.88
CA ILE A 14 -0.47 5.15 -1.74
C ILE A 14 0.41 5.47 -0.51
N PRO A 15 0.06 6.50 0.27
CA PRO A 15 0.78 6.83 1.50
C PRO A 15 0.49 5.82 2.60
N THR A 16 1.46 5.67 3.51
CA THR A 16 1.25 4.96 4.78
C THR A 16 0.73 5.95 5.80
N PRO A 17 -0.50 5.80 6.32
CA PRO A 17 -1.02 6.66 7.37
C PRO A 17 -0.35 6.32 8.71
N PHE A 18 -0.14 7.33 9.54
CA PHE A 18 0.44 7.21 10.86
C PHE A 18 -0.50 7.81 11.91
N LYS A 19 -0.49 7.22 13.10
CA LYS A 19 -1.14 7.76 14.30
C LYS A 19 -0.33 8.93 14.85
N GLU A 20 -0.91 9.68 15.78
CA GLU A 20 -0.21 10.81 16.43
C GLU A 20 1.08 10.38 17.16
N ASN A 21 1.15 9.13 17.63
CA ASN A 21 2.32 8.58 18.30
C ASN A 21 3.41 8.07 17.32
N GLY A 22 3.17 8.15 16.01
CA GLY A 22 4.11 7.71 14.97
C GLY A 22 3.96 6.25 14.54
N ASP A 23 3.11 5.45 15.19
CA ASP A 23 2.84 4.08 14.76
C ASP A 23 2.04 4.07 13.45
N VAL A 24 2.23 3.05 12.61
CA VAL A 24 1.39 2.86 11.42
C VAL A 24 -0.08 2.69 11.80
N ASP A 25 -0.94 3.44 11.12
CA ASP A 25 -2.39 3.38 11.30
C ASP A 25 -3.03 2.40 10.32
N TYR A 26 -2.96 1.11 10.65
CA TYR A 26 -3.52 0.04 9.81
C TYR A 26 -5.04 0.14 9.62
N ASP A 27 -5.78 0.65 10.61
CA ASP A 27 -7.23 0.78 10.52
C ASP A 27 -7.62 1.88 9.51
N HIS A 28 -6.91 3.00 9.54
CA HIS A 28 -7.09 4.08 8.56
C HIS A 28 -6.61 3.65 7.16
N LEU A 29 -5.51 2.90 7.07
CA LEU A 29 -5.06 2.32 5.79
C LEU A 29 -6.14 1.42 5.20
N GLY A 30 -6.73 0.53 5.99
CA GLY A 30 -7.84 -0.33 5.59
C GLY A 30 -9.05 0.46 5.09
N SER A 31 -9.47 1.49 5.83
CA SER A 31 -10.59 2.37 5.45
C SER A 31 -10.33 3.11 4.13
N ASN A 32 -9.09 3.57 3.90
CA ASN A 32 -8.71 4.20 2.64
C ASN A 32 -8.74 3.21 1.47
N LEU A 33 -8.25 1.99 1.67
CA LEU A 33 -8.33 0.93 0.66
C LEU A 33 -9.78 0.58 0.33
N GLU A 34 -10.65 0.44 1.32
CA GLU A 34 -12.09 0.19 1.09
C GLU A 34 -12.72 1.29 0.23
N LYS A 35 -12.41 2.55 0.52
CA LYS A 35 -12.85 3.69 -0.26
C LYS A 35 -12.29 3.65 -1.70
N TRP A 36 -11.01 3.38 -1.88
CA TRP A 36 -10.40 3.37 -3.22
C TRP A 36 -10.78 2.15 -4.05
N ASN A 37 -11.22 1.05 -3.42
CA ASN A 37 -11.71 -0.12 -4.12
C ASN A 37 -13.01 0.15 -4.90
N SER A 38 -13.69 1.28 -4.69
CA SER A 38 -14.79 1.71 -5.57
C SER A 38 -14.34 2.37 -6.88
N GLU A 39 -13.05 2.70 -7.01
CA GLU A 39 -12.47 3.31 -8.19
C GLU A 39 -11.96 2.25 -9.19
N PRO A 40 -11.81 2.56 -10.49
CA PRO A 40 -11.35 1.60 -11.51
C PRO A 40 -9.83 1.37 -11.46
N LEU A 41 -9.30 1.03 -10.28
CA LEU A 41 -7.89 0.75 -10.05
C LEU A 41 -7.59 -0.73 -10.26
N SER A 42 -6.39 -1.02 -10.75
CA SER A 42 -5.93 -2.40 -10.98
C SER A 42 -5.12 -2.96 -9.81
N GLY A 43 -4.78 -2.11 -8.84
CA GLY A 43 -4.10 -2.42 -7.59
C GLY A 43 -3.45 -1.17 -7.00
N TYR A 44 -2.47 -1.35 -6.12
CA TYR A 44 -1.78 -0.26 -5.42
C TYR A 44 -0.27 -0.54 -5.34
N VAL A 45 0.53 0.53 -5.27
CA VAL A 45 1.96 0.42 -4.98
C VAL A 45 2.22 0.86 -3.54
N LEU A 46 2.70 -0.07 -2.71
CA LEU A 46 3.07 0.16 -1.31
C LEU A 46 4.60 0.10 -1.14
N GLY A 47 5.11 0.70 -0.07
CA GLY A 47 6.53 0.61 0.29
C GLY A 47 7.47 1.32 -0.69
N GLY A 48 6.96 2.27 -1.48
CA GLY A 48 7.77 3.22 -2.25
C GLY A 48 8.07 4.49 -1.44
N SER A 49 8.73 5.49 -2.06
CA SER A 49 8.95 6.80 -1.43
C SER A 49 7.64 7.46 -0.99
N ASN A 50 6.61 7.37 -1.84
CA ASN A 50 5.28 7.90 -1.55
C ASN A 50 4.52 7.10 -0.49
N GLY A 51 4.99 5.89 -0.17
CA GLY A 51 4.51 5.07 0.93
C GLY A 51 5.34 5.25 2.20
N GLU A 52 6.18 6.29 2.26
CA GLU A 52 6.98 6.66 3.42
C GLU A 52 7.98 5.58 3.85
N TYR A 53 8.50 4.81 2.87
CA TYR A 53 9.42 3.68 3.10
C TYR A 53 10.60 4.02 4.03
N ALA A 54 11.17 5.22 3.92
CA ALA A 54 12.31 5.63 4.73
C ALA A 54 11.99 5.78 6.24
N TYR A 55 10.70 5.80 6.59
CA TYR A 55 10.19 5.99 7.95
C TYR A 55 9.57 4.73 8.54
N LEU A 56 9.56 3.62 7.80
CA LEU A 56 9.03 2.33 8.27
C LEU A 56 10.14 1.44 8.81
N THR A 57 9.82 0.71 9.88
CA THR A 57 10.64 -0.39 10.39
C THR A 57 10.54 -1.62 9.49
N GLU A 58 11.47 -2.58 9.63
CA GLU A 58 11.42 -3.84 8.85
C GLU A 58 10.12 -4.63 9.08
N ASP A 59 9.57 -4.60 10.30
CA ASP A 59 8.34 -5.30 10.66
C ASP A 59 7.09 -4.64 10.05
N GLU A 60 7.14 -3.32 9.83
CA GLU A 60 6.05 -2.56 9.20
C GLU A 60 6.04 -2.68 7.68
N LEU A 61 7.17 -3.08 7.07
CA LEU A 61 7.27 -3.25 5.63
C LEU A 61 6.47 -4.46 5.13
N PRO A 62 5.86 -4.37 3.93
CA PRO A 62 5.29 -5.53 3.27
C PRO A 62 6.35 -6.63 3.15
N HIS A 63 6.04 -7.83 3.64
CA HIS A 63 7.01 -8.94 3.69
C HIS A 63 7.65 -9.17 2.32
N ARG A 64 8.96 -8.93 2.24
CA ARG A 64 9.77 -9.20 1.05
C ARG A 64 9.88 -10.71 0.90
N ARG A 65 9.08 -11.31 0.01
CA ARG A 65 9.29 -12.68 -0.47
C ARG A 65 10.13 -12.68 -1.73
#